data_AF-A0A1G8RR44-F1
#
_entry.id   AF-A0A1G8RR44-F1
#
_cell.length_a   1.000
_cell.length_b   1.000
_cell.length_c   1.000
_cell.angle_alpha   90.00
_cell.angle_beta   90.00
_cell.angle_gamma   90.00
#
_symmetry.space_group_name_H-M   'P 1'
#
loop_
_entity.id
_entity.type
_entity.pdbx_description
1 polymer ?
#
loop_
_entity_poly.entity_id
_entity_poly.type
_entity_poly.pdbx_seq_one_letter_code
_entity_poly.pdbx_strand_id
1 'polypeptide(L)'
;MAGPYTGNIVNSDEHLFFFIDELGKYLGPKSGTGRLLVIDGEPQRITTKPEIGTYFDYFIIQAYKPGSDSNLDKRLIDGKVWGPGLVETFGGVMTEEVITRRTIMTENFEATDAAMDGGYPYTDRYGNSMKSLEGMARWQPRNGFRKGGVGTYHIEAEFGTSPEYKNIRRAIQIMNPSSHSLLKN
;
A
#
# COMPACT_ATOMS: atom_id res chain seq x y z
N MET A 1 2.68 14.23 -17.62
CA MET A 1 3.88 13.47 -17.21
C MET A 1 4.90 14.47 -16.67
N ALA A 2 5.08 14.51 -15.35
CA ALA A 2 6.29 15.12 -14.80
C ALA A 2 7.48 14.27 -15.26
N GLY A 3 8.47 14.89 -15.92
CA GLY A 3 9.68 14.23 -16.38
C GLY A 3 10.50 13.67 -15.20
N PRO A 4 11.55 12.87 -15.46
CA PRO A 4 12.38 12.31 -14.40
C PRO A 4 12.99 13.46 -13.59
N TYR A 5 12.67 13.51 -12.30
CA TYR A 5 13.19 14.51 -11.38
C TYR A 5 14.72 14.39 -11.30
N THR A 6 15.44 15.37 -11.82
CA THR A 6 16.91 15.44 -11.79
C THR A 6 17.37 16.01 -10.45
N GLY A 7 17.42 15.16 -9.42
CA GLY A 7 18.05 15.45 -8.14
C GLY A 7 19.21 14.50 -7.85
N ASN A 8 20.33 15.01 -7.32
CA ASN A 8 21.50 14.16 -7.01
C ASN A 8 21.22 13.11 -5.92
N ILE A 9 20.16 13.27 -5.13
CA ILE A 9 19.77 12.33 -4.06
C ILE A 9 19.19 11.02 -4.64
N VAL A 10 18.45 11.10 -5.76
CA VAL A 10 17.76 9.93 -6.34
C VAL A 10 18.59 9.16 -7.36
N ASN A 11 19.74 9.71 -7.77
CA ASN A 11 20.65 9.09 -8.74
C ASN A 11 21.80 8.30 -8.08
N SER A 12 21.78 8.14 -6.75
CA SER A 12 22.76 7.36 -6.00
C SER A 12 22.09 6.67 -4.83
N ASP A 13 22.23 5.35 -4.78
CA ASP A 13 21.75 4.52 -3.65
C ASP A 13 22.37 4.99 -2.32
N GLU A 14 23.60 5.48 -2.37
CA GLU A 14 24.31 5.97 -1.19
C GLU A 14 23.71 7.30 -0.68
N HIS A 15 23.34 8.21 -1.58
CA HIS A 15 22.69 9.46 -1.17
C HIS A 15 21.27 9.22 -0.63
N LEU A 16 20.53 8.30 -1.25
CA LEU A 16 19.23 7.86 -0.72
C LEU A 16 19.39 7.25 0.67
N PHE A 17 20.41 6.42 0.87
CA PHE A 17 20.72 5.84 2.18
C PHE A 17 21.02 6.92 3.22
N PHE A 18 21.92 7.88 2.94
CA PHE A 18 22.24 8.95 3.89
C PHE A 18 21.03 9.79 4.27
N PHE A 19 20.16 10.09 3.29
CA PHE A 19 18.93 10.82 3.55
C PHE A 19 18.02 10.03 4.50
N ILE A 20 17.80 8.74 4.25
CA ILE A 20 16.97 7.88 5.10
C ILE A 20 17.58 7.67 6.48
N ASP A 21 18.90 7.51 6.56
CA ASP A 21 19.61 7.36 7.82
C ASP A 21 19.48 8.60 8.71
N GLU A 22 19.60 9.78 8.12
CA GLU A 22 19.40 11.05 8.83
C GLU A 22 17.96 11.21 9.32
N LEU A 23 16.97 10.88 8.48
CA LEU A 23 15.56 10.85 8.91
C LEU A 23 15.32 9.83 10.02
N GLY A 24 15.98 8.67 9.96
CA GLY A 24 15.87 7.57 10.92
C GLY A 24 16.25 7.93 12.36
N LYS A 25 16.99 9.03 12.56
CA LYS A 25 17.31 9.57 13.88
C LYS A 25 16.09 10.22 14.56
N TYR A 26 15.08 10.62 13.78
CA TYR A 26 13.93 11.40 14.25
C TYR A 26 12.58 10.76 13.92
N LEU A 27 12.52 9.91 12.90
CA LEU A 27 11.31 9.27 12.38
C LEU A 27 11.53 7.76 12.24
N GLY A 28 10.44 6.99 12.25
CA GLY A 28 10.49 5.56 11.99
C GLY A 28 10.90 4.73 13.21
N PRO A 29 10.92 3.38 13.06
CA PRO A 29 11.24 2.45 14.14
C PRO A 29 12.64 2.66 14.74
N LYS A 30 13.59 3.14 13.95
CA LYS A 30 14.98 3.40 14.37
C LYS A 30 15.09 4.58 15.34
N SER A 31 14.15 5.53 15.29
CA SER A 31 14.21 6.75 16.10
C SER A 31 13.72 6.56 17.54
N GLY A 32 12.86 5.58 17.80
CA GLY A 32 12.20 5.40 19.09
C GLY A 32 11.24 6.55 19.50
N THR A 33 10.96 7.50 18.60
CA THR A 33 10.14 8.69 18.92
C THR A 33 8.63 8.46 18.82
N GLY A 34 8.21 7.37 18.16
CA GLY A 34 6.82 7.11 17.79
C GLY A 34 6.32 7.91 16.59
N ARG A 35 7.15 8.74 15.95
CA ARG A 35 6.81 9.40 14.67
C ARG A 35 7.00 8.44 13.52
N LEU A 36 6.13 8.54 12.52
CA LEU A 36 6.15 7.64 11.38
C LEU A 36 7.20 8.05 10.35
N LEU A 37 7.92 7.07 9.81
CA LEU A 37 8.60 7.17 8.53
C LEU A 37 7.99 6.14 7.58
N VAL A 38 7.48 6.58 6.45
CA VAL A 38 6.82 5.70 5.47
C VAL A 38 7.41 5.93 4.08
N ILE A 39 7.27 4.93 3.22
CA ILE A 39 7.63 5.02 1.82
C ILE A 39 6.45 4.61 0.96
N ASP A 40 6.15 5.41 -0.06
CA ASP A 40 5.09 5.15 -1.03
C ASP A 40 5.62 4.96 -2.45
N GLY A 41 4.77 4.42 -3.33
CA GLY A 41 5.10 4.19 -4.72
C GLY A 41 5.34 2.73 -5.02
N GLU A 42 6.58 2.45 -5.38
CA GLU A 42 7.05 1.12 -5.76
C GLU A 42 8.22 0.68 -4.86
N PRO A 43 8.06 0.61 -3.52
CA PRO A 43 9.15 0.31 -2.59
C PRO A 43 9.84 -1.03 -2.88
N GLN A 44 9.16 -1.97 -3.54
CA GLN A 44 9.74 -3.23 -4.01
C GLN A 44 10.89 -3.03 -5.02
N ARG A 45 11.05 -1.84 -5.61
CA ARG A 45 12.11 -1.54 -6.58
C ARG A 45 13.45 -1.18 -5.95
N ILE A 46 13.51 -1.08 -4.62
CA ILE A 46 14.75 -0.81 -3.88
C ILE A 46 15.51 -2.13 -3.72
N THR A 47 16.04 -2.66 -4.82
CA THR A 47 16.70 -3.98 -4.84
C THR A 47 18.18 -3.93 -4.48
N THR A 48 18.81 -2.76 -4.55
CA THR A 48 20.25 -2.57 -4.33
C THR A 48 20.60 -2.25 -2.89
N LYS A 49 19.65 -1.73 -2.10
CA LYS A 49 19.81 -1.39 -0.68
C LYS A 49 18.61 -1.79 0.18
N PRO A 50 18.28 -3.08 0.29
CA PRO A 50 17.12 -3.54 1.07
C PRO A 50 17.22 -3.18 2.57
N GLU A 51 18.40 -2.92 3.12
CA GLU A 51 18.62 -2.53 4.53
C GLU A 51 17.81 -1.30 4.97
N ILE A 52 17.52 -0.39 4.03
CA ILE A 52 16.72 0.81 4.31
C ILE A 52 15.26 0.47 4.67
N GLY A 53 14.78 -0.72 4.29
CA GLY A 53 13.46 -1.22 4.67
C GLY A 53 13.25 -1.21 6.18
N THR A 54 14.31 -1.37 6.97
CA THR A 54 14.25 -1.38 8.44
C THR A 54 13.96 -0.01 9.07
N TYR A 55 14.02 1.08 8.28
CA TYR A 55 13.73 2.44 8.71
C TYR A 55 12.24 2.81 8.59
N PHE A 56 11.45 2.04 7.83
CA PHE A 56 10.06 2.38 7.53
C PHE A 56 9.06 1.62 8.40
N ASP A 57 8.06 2.36 8.91
CA ASP A 57 6.90 1.79 9.61
C ASP A 57 5.93 1.12 8.63
N TYR A 58 5.76 1.70 7.44
CA TYR A 58 4.84 1.18 6.42
C TYR A 58 5.40 1.31 5.01
N PHE A 59 5.06 0.32 4.18
CA PHE A 59 5.26 0.29 2.73
C PHE A 59 3.90 0.51 2.06
N ILE A 60 3.74 1.66 1.40
CA ILE A 60 2.49 2.06 0.75
C ILE A 60 2.62 1.79 -0.75
N ILE A 61 2.06 0.69 -1.22
CA ILE A 61 2.17 0.26 -2.61
C ILE A 61 1.07 0.91 -3.45
N GLN A 62 1.47 1.55 -4.56
CA GLN A 62 0.56 2.00 -5.61
C GLN A 62 -0.01 0.80 -6.38
N ALA A 63 -1.07 0.21 -5.84
CA ALA A 63 -1.72 -1.01 -6.32
C ALA A 63 -2.86 -0.71 -7.30
N TYR A 64 -2.67 0.27 -8.19
CA TYR A 64 -3.75 0.78 -9.04
C TYR A 64 -4.31 -0.28 -10.00
N LYS A 65 -5.64 -0.36 -10.10
CA LYS A 65 -6.38 -1.26 -11.00
C LYS A 65 -5.91 -2.72 -10.92
N PRO A 66 -5.86 -3.36 -9.74
CA PRO A 66 -5.23 -4.67 -9.60
C PRO A 66 -6.03 -5.78 -10.29
N GLY A 67 -7.36 -5.62 -10.39
CA GLY A 67 -8.27 -6.56 -11.07
C GLY A 67 -8.49 -7.90 -10.36
N SER A 68 -7.58 -8.35 -9.50
CA SER A 68 -7.73 -9.62 -8.76
C SER A 68 -6.75 -9.77 -7.59
N ASP A 69 -7.02 -10.76 -6.74
CA ASP A 69 -6.12 -11.17 -5.65
C ASP A 69 -4.74 -11.57 -6.19
N SER A 70 -4.68 -12.22 -7.36
CA SER A 70 -3.41 -12.65 -7.97
C SER A 70 -2.49 -11.47 -8.27
N ASN A 71 -3.03 -10.30 -8.62
CA ASN A 71 -2.23 -9.10 -8.84
C ASN A 71 -1.66 -8.57 -7.51
N LEU A 72 -2.46 -8.59 -6.44
CA LEU A 72 -2.02 -8.14 -5.11
C LEU A 72 -0.97 -9.10 -4.51
N ASP A 73 -1.17 -10.42 -4.66
CA ASP A 73 -0.18 -11.43 -4.25
C ASP A 73 1.13 -11.28 -5.04
N LYS A 74 1.07 -10.94 -6.32
CA LYS A 74 2.27 -10.65 -7.12
C LYS A 74 3.01 -9.40 -6.63
N ARG A 75 2.31 -8.32 -6.27
CA ARG A 75 2.95 -7.11 -5.74
C ARG A 75 3.63 -7.34 -4.40
N LEU A 76 3.03 -8.16 -3.53
CA LEU A 76 3.56 -8.45 -2.21
C LEU A 76 4.60 -9.59 -2.20
N ILE A 77 4.33 -10.69 -2.91
CA ILE A 77 5.02 -11.98 -2.74
C ILE A 77 5.80 -12.36 -4.01
N ASP A 78 5.11 -12.54 -5.14
CA ASP A 78 5.69 -13.26 -6.30
C ASP A 78 6.45 -12.37 -7.31
N GLY A 79 6.33 -11.05 -7.17
CA GLY A 79 6.77 -10.07 -8.15
C GLY A 79 6.00 -10.11 -9.47
N LYS A 80 6.64 -9.62 -10.54
CA LYS A 80 6.19 -9.66 -11.95
C LYS A 80 5.06 -8.70 -12.33
N VAL A 81 4.79 -7.69 -11.50
CA VAL A 81 3.93 -6.56 -11.88
C VAL A 81 4.79 -5.37 -12.29
N TRP A 82 5.65 -4.87 -11.40
CA TRP A 82 6.60 -3.77 -11.67
C TRP A 82 8.02 -4.04 -11.12
N GLY A 83 8.32 -5.30 -10.81
CA GLY A 83 9.57 -5.70 -10.15
C GLY A 83 9.40 -6.99 -9.34
N PRO A 84 10.35 -7.31 -8.43
CA PRO A 84 10.18 -8.36 -7.44
C PRO A 84 9.00 -8.08 -6.50
N GLY A 85 8.58 -9.08 -5.73
CA GLY A 85 7.60 -8.88 -4.66
C GLY A 85 8.22 -8.10 -3.50
N LEU A 86 7.42 -7.35 -2.75
CA LEU A 86 7.93 -6.63 -1.57
C LEU A 86 8.63 -7.56 -0.55
N VAL A 87 8.10 -8.77 -0.36
CA VAL A 87 8.68 -9.82 0.49
C VAL A 87 10.03 -10.28 -0.07
N GLU A 88 10.15 -10.43 -1.38
CA GLU A 88 11.42 -10.79 -2.03
C GLU A 88 12.46 -9.68 -1.86
N THR A 89 12.05 -8.42 -2.01
CA THR A 89 12.95 -7.25 -1.85
C THR A 89 13.50 -7.14 -0.44
N PHE A 90 12.66 -7.26 0.60
CA PHE A 90 13.05 -6.97 1.98
C PHE A 90 13.25 -8.22 2.87
N GLY A 91 13.01 -9.42 2.35
CA GLY A 91 13.06 -10.68 3.11
C GLY A 91 14.44 -11.03 3.70
N GLY A 92 15.51 -10.46 3.17
CA GLY A 92 16.86 -10.59 3.72
C GLY A 92 17.12 -9.77 4.99
N VAL A 93 16.28 -8.77 5.28
CA VAL A 93 16.48 -7.84 6.40
C VAL A 93 15.31 -7.77 7.38
N MET A 94 14.14 -8.29 6.99
CA MET A 94 12.94 -8.37 7.81
C MET A 94 12.19 -9.68 7.51
N THR A 95 11.46 -10.19 8.50
CA THR A 95 10.63 -11.38 8.28
C THR A 95 9.47 -11.07 7.33
N GLU A 96 9.02 -12.09 6.59
CA GLU A 96 7.86 -11.99 5.70
C GLU A 96 6.60 -11.49 6.41
N GLU A 97 6.40 -11.90 7.67
CA GLU A 97 5.29 -11.42 8.51
C GLU A 97 5.38 -9.92 8.78
N VAL A 98 6.57 -9.40 9.14
CA VAL A 98 6.77 -7.98 9.40
C VAL A 98 6.52 -7.17 8.12
N ILE A 99 7.06 -7.62 6.98
CA ILE A 99 6.86 -6.96 5.69
C ILE A 99 5.36 -6.91 5.35
N THR A 100 4.67 -8.03 5.48
CA THR A 100 3.24 -8.13 5.17
C THR A 100 2.41 -7.23 6.08
N ARG A 101 2.64 -7.25 7.41
CA ARG A 101 1.94 -6.40 8.38
C ARG A 101 2.18 -4.91 8.16
N ARG A 102 3.29 -4.53 7.54
CA ARG A 102 3.62 -3.14 7.20
C ARG A 102 3.15 -2.72 5.81
N THR A 103 2.53 -3.62 5.04
CA THR A 103 2.09 -3.30 3.68
C THR A 103 0.70 -2.69 3.64
N ILE A 104 0.56 -1.55 2.98
CA ILE A 104 -0.70 -0.89 2.65
C ILE A 104 -0.85 -0.86 1.12
N MET A 105 -1.98 -1.33 0.59
CA MET A 105 -2.28 -1.29 -0.85
C MET A 105 -3.19 -0.10 -1.18
N THR A 106 -2.83 0.73 -2.16
CA THR A 106 -3.63 1.90 -2.51
C THR A 106 -4.24 1.81 -3.91
N GLU A 107 -5.53 2.16 -4.04
CA GLU A 107 -6.21 2.31 -5.33
C GLU A 107 -6.13 3.77 -5.84
N ASN A 108 -6.28 3.97 -7.15
CA ASN A 108 -6.34 5.29 -7.78
C ASN A 108 -7.78 5.81 -7.86
N PHE A 109 -8.09 6.89 -7.14
CA PHE A 109 -9.37 7.61 -7.17
C PHE A 109 -9.26 8.97 -7.89
N GLU A 110 -8.23 9.21 -8.69
CA GLU A 110 -8.08 10.45 -9.47
C GLU A 110 -9.27 10.70 -10.41
N ALA A 111 -9.83 9.63 -10.98
CA ALA A 111 -11.07 9.71 -11.76
C ALA A 111 -12.28 9.70 -10.82
N THR A 112 -13.08 10.78 -10.83
CA THR A 112 -14.21 10.95 -9.92
C THR A 112 -15.25 9.82 -10.03
N ASP A 113 -15.52 9.33 -11.24
CA ASP A 113 -16.43 8.20 -11.46
C ASP A 113 -15.92 6.92 -10.77
N ALA A 114 -14.63 6.60 -10.92
CA ALA A 114 -14.01 5.50 -10.21
C ALA A 114 -14.03 5.71 -8.69
N ALA A 115 -13.76 6.92 -8.21
CA ALA A 115 -13.80 7.24 -6.79
C ALA A 115 -15.19 7.01 -6.17
N MET A 116 -16.23 7.51 -6.84
CA MET A 116 -17.63 7.37 -6.40
C MET A 116 -18.10 5.91 -6.41
N ASP A 117 -17.59 5.10 -7.34
CA ASP A 117 -17.87 3.67 -7.46
C ASP A 117 -17.11 2.79 -6.45
N GLY A 118 -16.01 3.26 -5.88
CA GLY A 118 -15.13 2.46 -5.03
C GLY A 118 -14.00 1.75 -5.79
N GLY A 119 -13.61 2.28 -6.94
CA GLY A 119 -12.50 1.83 -7.77
C GLY A 119 -12.94 1.13 -9.06
N TYR A 120 -12.11 0.20 -9.51
CA TYR A 120 -12.23 -0.48 -10.80
C TYR A 120 -12.75 -1.91 -10.64
N PRO A 121 -13.16 -2.59 -11.72
CA PRO A 121 -13.58 -3.99 -11.65
C PRO A 121 -12.53 -4.88 -10.97
N TYR A 122 -13.00 -5.76 -10.09
CA TYR A 122 -12.17 -6.68 -9.33
C TYR A 122 -12.88 -8.02 -9.16
N THR A 123 -12.15 -9.11 -9.41
CA THR A 123 -12.62 -10.47 -9.14
C THR A 123 -11.68 -11.16 -8.18
N ASP A 124 -12.19 -11.57 -7.03
CA ASP A 124 -11.37 -12.28 -6.03
C ASP A 124 -11.03 -13.72 -6.49
N ARG A 125 -10.15 -14.40 -5.75
CA ARG A 125 -9.75 -15.78 -6.07
C ARG A 125 -10.89 -16.81 -5.98
N TYR A 126 -12.04 -16.43 -5.43
CA TYR A 126 -13.22 -17.27 -5.28
C TYR A 126 -14.28 -16.99 -6.36
N GLY A 127 -14.01 -16.06 -7.28
CA GLY A 127 -14.91 -15.70 -8.38
C GLY A 127 -15.93 -14.61 -8.03
N ASN A 128 -15.87 -14.00 -6.83
CA ASN A 128 -16.76 -12.90 -6.48
C ASN A 128 -16.33 -11.61 -7.19
N SER A 129 -17.29 -10.92 -7.80
CA SER A 129 -17.06 -9.64 -8.47
C SER A 129 -17.42 -8.46 -7.58
N MET A 130 -16.55 -7.45 -7.53
CA MET A 130 -16.70 -6.24 -6.74
C MET A 130 -15.86 -5.09 -7.33
N LYS A 131 -15.80 -3.96 -6.63
CA LYS A 131 -14.87 -2.87 -6.96
C LYS A 131 -13.57 -3.02 -6.17
N SER A 132 -12.49 -2.52 -6.74
CA SER A 132 -11.14 -2.87 -6.32
C SER A 132 -10.78 -2.43 -4.90
N LEU A 133 -11.30 -1.31 -4.38
CA LEU A 133 -11.05 -0.94 -2.98
C LEU A 133 -11.65 -1.97 -2.01
N GLU A 134 -12.87 -2.44 -2.28
CA GLU A 134 -13.48 -3.52 -1.52
C GLU A 134 -12.72 -4.84 -1.69
N GLY A 135 -12.29 -5.15 -2.93
CA GLY A 135 -11.44 -6.31 -3.22
C GLY A 135 -10.16 -6.31 -2.39
N MET A 136 -9.43 -5.20 -2.38
CA MET A 136 -8.23 -5.02 -1.56
C MET A 136 -8.55 -5.16 -0.06
N ALA A 137 -9.66 -4.61 0.41
CA ALA A 137 -10.06 -4.69 1.82
C ALA A 137 -10.28 -6.15 2.24
N ARG A 138 -10.96 -6.94 1.41
CA ARG A 138 -11.25 -8.37 1.63
C ARG A 138 -10.03 -9.27 1.47
N TRP A 139 -9.15 -8.94 0.51
CA TRP A 139 -7.98 -9.75 0.15
C TRP A 139 -7.14 -10.14 1.37
N GLN A 140 -6.85 -11.43 1.48
CA GLN A 140 -5.87 -11.97 2.42
C GLN A 140 -4.66 -12.49 1.62
N PRO A 141 -3.45 -11.96 1.88
CA PRO A 141 -2.22 -12.46 1.27
C PRO A 141 -2.10 -13.98 1.33
N ARG A 142 -1.64 -14.62 0.24
CA ARG A 142 -1.46 -16.09 0.22
C ARG A 142 -0.45 -16.63 1.21
N ASN A 143 0.46 -15.80 1.72
CA ASN A 143 1.40 -16.19 2.76
C ASN A 143 0.76 -16.32 4.15
N GLY A 144 -0.54 -16.01 4.28
CA GLY A 144 -1.31 -16.22 5.52
C GLY A 144 -1.14 -15.11 6.56
N PHE A 145 -0.30 -14.10 6.30
CA PHE A 145 -0.14 -12.96 7.20
C PHE A 145 -1.14 -11.85 6.89
N ARG A 146 -1.63 -11.20 7.95
CA ARG A 146 -2.52 -10.05 7.83
C ARG A 146 -1.75 -8.85 7.29
N LYS A 147 -2.23 -8.27 6.19
CA LYS A 147 -1.75 -7.00 5.63
C LYS A 147 -1.94 -5.83 6.60
N GLY A 148 -1.17 -4.75 6.42
CA GLY A 148 -1.30 -3.53 7.21
C GLY A 148 -2.59 -2.75 6.95
N GLY A 149 -3.00 -2.63 5.69
CA GLY A 149 -4.25 -1.93 5.36
C GLY A 149 -4.47 -1.69 3.87
N VAL A 150 -5.39 -0.77 3.58
CA VAL A 150 -5.67 -0.25 2.23
C VAL A 150 -5.86 1.26 2.27
N GLY A 151 -5.73 1.92 1.11
CA GLY A 151 -5.97 3.35 0.96
C GLY A 151 -6.33 3.73 -0.47
N THR A 152 -6.44 5.04 -0.72
CA THR A 152 -6.81 5.60 -2.02
C THR A 152 -6.03 6.88 -2.30
N TYR A 153 -5.52 7.05 -3.51
CA TYR A 153 -4.99 8.31 -4.02
C TYR A 153 -6.14 9.20 -4.49
N HIS A 154 -6.20 10.48 -4.06
CA HIS A 154 -7.38 11.35 -4.17
C HIS A 154 -8.62 10.84 -3.40
N ILE A 155 -8.45 10.55 -2.11
CA ILE A 155 -9.56 10.11 -1.23
C ILE A 155 -10.74 11.09 -1.21
N GLU A 156 -10.47 12.39 -1.33
CA GLU A 156 -11.47 13.45 -1.39
C GLU A 156 -12.39 13.35 -2.62
N ALA A 157 -11.98 12.67 -3.68
CA ALA A 157 -12.80 12.50 -4.87
C ALA A 157 -14.08 11.68 -4.61
N GLU A 158 -14.11 10.88 -3.55
CA GLU A 158 -15.32 10.18 -3.09
C GLU A 158 -16.09 10.92 -1.98
N PHE A 159 -15.71 12.16 -1.63
CA PHE A 159 -16.38 12.93 -0.56
C PHE A 159 -17.90 13.00 -0.78
N GLY A 160 -18.34 13.21 -2.03
CA GLY A 160 -19.74 13.37 -2.38
C GLY A 160 -20.59 12.10 -2.34
N THR A 161 -20.06 10.95 -1.95
CA THR A 161 -20.91 9.75 -1.74
C THR A 161 -21.88 9.96 -0.59
N SER A 162 -22.91 9.11 -0.49
CA SER A 162 -23.84 9.08 0.65
C SER A 162 -23.77 7.72 1.35
N PRO A 163 -23.31 7.64 2.61
CA PRO A 163 -22.70 8.73 3.40
C PRO A 163 -21.38 9.22 2.79
N GLU A 164 -20.89 10.40 3.20
CA GLU A 164 -19.61 10.94 2.72
C GLU A 164 -18.48 9.94 2.95
N TYR A 165 -17.58 9.73 1.99
CA TYR A 165 -16.50 8.72 2.08
C TYR A 165 -16.99 7.27 2.26
N LYS A 166 -18.10 6.91 1.60
CA LYS A 166 -18.76 5.61 1.72
C LYS A 166 -17.80 4.45 1.44
N ASN A 167 -16.94 4.57 0.42
CA ASN A 167 -16.14 3.46 -0.07
C ASN A 167 -14.97 3.18 0.88
N ILE A 168 -14.23 4.20 1.32
CA ILE A 168 -13.19 4.01 2.33
C ILE A 168 -13.78 3.60 3.70
N ARG A 169 -14.94 4.13 4.12
CA ARG A 169 -15.62 3.66 5.34
C ARG A 169 -15.99 2.18 5.25
N ARG A 170 -16.49 1.73 4.10
CA ARG A 170 -16.78 0.32 3.85
C ARG A 170 -15.52 -0.53 3.92
N ALA A 171 -14.42 -0.07 3.32
CA ALA A 171 -13.14 -0.77 3.38
C ALA A 171 -12.63 -0.93 4.83
N ILE A 172 -12.72 0.14 5.64
CA ILE A 172 -12.40 0.12 7.08
C ILE A 172 -13.25 -0.91 7.81
N GLN A 173 -14.56 -0.92 7.57
CA GLN A 173 -15.51 -1.85 8.20
C GLN A 173 -15.24 -3.31 7.84
N ILE A 174 -14.86 -3.59 6.59
CA ILE A 174 -14.50 -4.93 6.12
C ILE A 174 -13.23 -5.43 6.82
N MET A 175 -12.20 -4.59 6.92
CA MET A 175 -10.93 -4.97 7.58
C MET A 175 -11.03 -5.03 9.10
N ASN A 176 -12.01 -4.30 9.68
CA ASN A 176 -12.25 -4.22 11.12
C ASN A 176 -13.74 -4.43 11.40
N PRO A 177 -14.24 -5.69 11.29
CA PRO A 177 -15.64 -5.98 11.54
C PRO A 177 -16.07 -5.54 12.94
N SER A 178 -17.23 -4.89 13.02
CA SER A 178 -17.80 -4.38 14.26
C SER A 178 -19.32 -4.48 14.22
N SER A 179 -19.97 -4.46 15.38
CA SER A 179 -21.43 -4.37 15.48
C SER A 179 -21.98 -2.98 15.10
N HIS A 180 -21.11 -1.99 14.94
CA HIS A 180 -21.48 -0.59 14.66
C HIS A 180 -21.09 -0.23 13.23
N SER A 181 -22.08 -0.20 12.33
CA SER A 181 -21.85 0.16 10.93
C SER A 181 -21.34 1.59 10.76
N LEU A 182 -20.26 1.74 9.98
CA LEU A 182 -19.74 3.04 9.50
C LEU A 182 -20.53 3.61 8.31
N LEU A 183 -21.54 2.89 7.80
CA LEU A 183 -22.30 3.25 6.59
C LEU A 183 -23.71 3.78 6.91
N LYS A 184 -23.89 4.41 8.08
CA LYS A 184 -25.16 5.02 8.47
C LYS A 184 -25.25 6.44 7.88
N ASN A 185 -26.44 6.79 7.41
CA ASN A 185 -26.80 8.16 7.02
C ASN A 185 -27.24 8.97 8.24
#